data_AF-A0A7Y2G4M4-F1
#
_entry.id   AF-A0A7Y2G4M4-F1
#
_cell.length_a   1.000
_cell.length_b   1.000
_cell.length_c   1.000
_cell.angle_alpha   90.00
_cell.angle_beta   90.00
_cell.angle_gamma   90.00
#
_symmetry.space_group_name_H-M   'P 1'
#
loop_
_entity.id
_entity.type
_entity.pdbx_description
1 polymer ?
#
loop_
_entity_poly.entity_id
_entity_poly.type
_entity_poly.pdbx_seq_one_letter_code
_entity_poly.pdbx_strand_id
1 'polypeptide(L)'
;MTTLEIFYSFRSPYSYLAIDRLIAIDHAYDIDTRFRPVRPLAMREPDFFERGRPQFLPYLFKDAPREAERWGVPFGLPNPDPITMDMTSGVVAPEQPHMDKVMGLAIAAIKIGKGLEFARCVGRSIWGGAENWHEDEILDETLRRAGLTLKSMQEWVDVSRATIAEIIAENEAEQLKHHWGVPLMLLDGEPFFGQDRLDALQWRLDKLGLAKS
;
A
#
# COMPACT_ATOMS: atom_id res chain seq x y z
N MET A 1 2.32 16.50 18.54
CA MET A 1 2.67 15.10 18.24
C MET A 1 3.10 15.07 16.79
N THR A 2 4.32 14.60 16.51
CA THR A 2 4.83 14.52 15.14
C THR A 2 4.03 13.49 14.37
N THR A 3 3.59 13.83 13.17
CA THR A 3 2.75 12.98 12.32
C THR A 3 3.58 12.35 11.22
N LEU A 4 3.42 11.03 11.03
CA LEU A 4 3.96 10.30 9.89
C LEU A 4 2.79 9.85 9.01
N GLU A 5 2.60 10.49 7.87
CA GLU A 5 1.63 10.03 6.87
C GLU A 5 2.29 9.05 5.91
N ILE A 6 1.62 7.94 5.60
CA ILE A 6 2.13 6.88 4.73
C ILE A 6 1.15 6.64 3.60
N PHE A 7 1.50 7.11 2.39
CA PHE A 7 0.75 6.83 1.17
C PHE A 7 1.21 5.52 0.55
N TYR A 8 0.29 4.58 0.41
CA TYR A 8 0.58 3.19 0.06
C TYR A 8 -0.36 2.69 -1.04
N SER A 9 0.16 1.93 -2.00
CA SER A 9 -0.69 1.22 -2.97
C SER A 9 -0.45 -0.28 -2.93
N PHE A 10 -1.54 -1.06 -2.91
CA PHE A 10 -1.50 -2.52 -2.88
C PHE A 10 -0.96 -3.16 -4.16
N ARG A 11 -0.91 -2.41 -5.27
CA ARG A 11 -0.24 -2.83 -6.51
C ARG A 11 1.23 -2.40 -6.59
N SER A 12 1.78 -1.70 -5.60
CA SER A 12 3.19 -1.31 -5.65
C SER A 12 4.06 -2.35 -4.94
N PRO A 13 5.00 -3.01 -5.65
CA PRO A 13 5.94 -3.91 -4.99
C PRO A 13 6.84 -3.15 -4.00
N TYR A 14 7.18 -1.88 -4.26
CA TYR A 14 7.97 -1.10 -3.31
C TYR A 14 7.17 -0.67 -2.08
N SER A 15 5.85 -0.49 -2.20
CA SER A 15 5.00 -0.29 -1.01
C SER A 15 5.01 -1.57 -0.17
N TYR A 16 4.84 -2.73 -0.81
CA TYR A 16 4.96 -4.02 -0.15
C TYR A 16 6.32 -4.20 0.56
N LEU A 17 7.44 -3.94 -0.13
CA LEU A 17 8.78 -4.07 0.44
C LEU A 17 9.04 -3.12 1.62
N ALA A 18 8.34 -1.98 1.68
CA ALA A 18 8.48 -1.02 2.76
C ALA A 18 7.72 -1.41 4.05
N ILE A 19 6.68 -2.24 3.97
CA ILE A 19 5.67 -2.33 5.03
C ILE A 19 6.23 -2.83 6.37
N ASP A 20 7.09 -3.84 6.35
CA ASP A 20 7.66 -4.41 7.58
C ASP A 20 8.54 -3.38 8.31
N ARG A 21 9.28 -2.58 7.54
CA ARG A 21 10.13 -1.50 8.07
C ARG A 21 9.31 -0.29 8.54
N LEU A 22 8.22 0.03 7.87
CA LEU A 22 7.29 1.08 8.29
C LEU A 22 6.61 0.74 9.62
N ILE A 23 6.21 -0.53 9.82
CA ILE A 23 5.70 -1.01 11.11
C ILE A 23 6.79 -0.92 12.19
N ALA A 24 8.03 -1.28 11.87
CA ALA A 24 9.13 -1.14 12.81
C ALA A 24 9.36 0.32 13.23
N ILE A 25 9.23 1.27 12.29
CA ILE A 25 9.29 2.71 12.58
C ILE A 25 8.13 3.13 13.48
N ASP A 26 6.89 2.77 13.16
CA ASP A 26 5.71 3.10 13.98
C ASP A 26 5.87 2.60 15.42
N HIS A 27 6.41 1.40 15.60
CA HIS A 27 6.66 0.83 16.92
C HIS A 27 7.83 1.48 17.67
N ALA A 28 8.88 1.93 16.97
CA ALA A 28 10.11 2.44 17.57
C ALA A 28 10.05 3.94 17.94
N TYR A 29 9.17 4.72 17.32
CA TYR A 29 9.13 6.17 17.49
C TYR A 29 7.79 6.67 18.06
N ASP A 30 7.81 7.76 18.82
CA ASP A 30 6.64 8.45 19.40
C ASP A 30 6.03 9.39 18.35
N ILE A 31 5.25 8.81 17.44
CA ILE A 31 4.65 9.48 16.28
C ILE A 31 3.18 9.10 16.11
N ASP A 32 2.40 10.02 15.53
CA ASP A 32 1.03 9.77 15.03
C ASP A 32 1.11 9.23 13.60
N THR A 33 1.03 7.90 13.45
CA THR A 33 1.10 7.29 12.13
C THR A 33 -0.27 7.26 11.45
N ARG A 34 -0.36 7.91 10.30
CA ARG A 34 -1.57 7.95 9.46
C ARG A 34 -1.35 7.15 8.18
N PHE A 35 -1.91 5.95 8.15
CA PHE A 35 -1.89 5.11 6.95
C PHE A 35 -2.95 5.57 5.93
N ARG A 36 -2.52 5.91 4.71
CA ARG A 36 -3.35 6.53 3.66
C ARG A 36 -3.25 5.70 2.37
N PRO A 37 -4.08 4.66 2.18
CA PRO A 37 -4.07 3.90 0.95
C PRO A 37 -4.53 4.76 -0.23
N VAL A 38 -3.88 4.58 -1.37
CA VAL A 38 -4.16 5.28 -2.64
C VAL A 38 -4.26 4.28 -3.79
N ARG A 39 -5.10 4.58 -4.79
CA ARG A 39 -5.23 3.72 -5.96
C ARG A 39 -3.93 3.72 -6.79
N PRO A 40 -3.62 2.60 -7.48
CA PRO A 40 -2.48 2.52 -8.37
C PRO A 40 -2.48 3.67 -9.38
N LEU A 41 -1.30 4.14 -9.76
CA LEU A 41 -1.17 5.27 -10.70
C LEU A 41 -1.88 4.99 -12.04
N ALA A 42 -1.90 3.74 -12.50
CA ALA A 42 -2.64 3.31 -13.69
C ALA A 42 -4.15 3.60 -13.64
N MET A 43 -4.75 3.65 -12.45
CA MET A 43 -6.17 4.00 -12.27
C MET A 43 -6.39 5.51 -12.12
N ARG A 44 -5.34 6.27 -11.81
CA ARG A 44 -5.37 7.72 -11.61
C ARG A 44 -4.97 8.49 -12.86
N GLU A 45 -4.12 7.88 -13.69
CA GLU A 45 -3.60 8.40 -14.96
C GLU A 45 -3.70 7.29 -16.02
N PRO A 46 -4.80 7.23 -16.80
CA PRO A 46 -5.02 6.19 -17.81
C PRO A 46 -3.88 6.09 -18.84
N ASP A 47 -3.30 7.25 -19.21
CA ASP A 47 -2.19 7.33 -20.18
C ASP A 47 -0.82 6.95 -19.58
N PHE A 48 -0.75 6.54 -18.31
CA PHE A 48 0.53 6.32 -17.61
C PHE A 48 1.42 5.30 -18.33
N PHE A 49 0.84 4.18 -18.80
CA PHE A 49 1.61 3.16 -19.51
C PHE A 49 1.97 3.57 -20.94
N GLU A 50 1.11 4.35 -21.61
CA GLU A 50 1.37 4.88 -22.96
C GLU A 50 2.50 5.92 -22.95
N ARG A 51 2.53 6.76 -21.91
CA ARG A 51 3.59 7.76 -21.68
C ARG A 51 4.82 7.17 -20.97
N GLY A 52 4.69 5.94 -20.50
CA GLY A 52 5.69 5.25 -19.71
C GLY A 52 6.95 4.98 -20.54
N ARG A 53 8.11 5.12 -19.89
CA ARG A 53 9.38 4.72 -20.51
C ARG A 53 9.44 3.18 -20.60
N PRO A 54 9.81 2.59 -21.76
CA PRO A 54 9.80 1.13 -21.94
C PRO A 54 10.77 0.40 -21.00
N GLN A 55 11.75 1.10 -20.41
CA GLN A 55 12.68 0.56 -19.44
C GLN A 55 12.06 0.33 -18.05
N PHE A 56 10.90 0.95 -17.76
CA PHE A 56 10.31 0.93 -16.42
C PHE A 56 9.93 -0.47 -15.96
N LEU A 57 9.10 -1.20 -16.73
CA LEU A 57 8.67 -2.56 -16.36
C LEU A 57 9.84 -3.55 -16.29
N PRO A 58 10.76 -3.63 -17.29
CA PRO A 58 11.93 -4.51 -17.20
C PRO A 58 12.84 -4.21 -16.01
N TYR A 59 12.98 -2.93 -15.62
CA TYR A 59 13.71 -2.57 -14.41
C TYR A 59 12.96 -3.04 -13.16
N LEU A 60 11.67 -2.72 -13.05
CA LEU A 60 10.82 -3.08 -11.91
C LEU A 60 10.87 -4.59 -11.62
N PHE A 61 10.73 -5.42 -12.65
CA PHE A 61 10.75 -6.88 -12.51
C PHE A 61 12.13 -7.48 -12.23
N LYS A 62 13.21 -6.71 -12.38
CA LYS A 62 14.56 -7.11 -11.94
C LYS A 62 14.89 -6.61 -10.55
N ASP A 63 14.43 -5.40 -10.22
CA ASP A 63 14.79 -4.72 -8.98
C ASP A 63 13.95 -5.19 -7.80
N ALA A 64 12.62 -5.31 -7.96
CA ALA A 64 11.75 -5.72 -6.85
C ALA A 64 12.10 -7.10 -6.26
N PRO A 65 12.37 -8.17 -7.06
CA PRO A 65 12.81 -9.45 -6.51
C PRO A 65 14.18 -9.36 -5.80
N ARG A 66 15.12 -8.58 -6.36
CA ARG A 66 16.45 -8.38 -5.77
C ARG A 66 16.36 -7.67 -4.42
N GLU A 67 15.50 -6.66 -4.32
CA GLU A 67 15.27 -5.96 -3.07
C GLU A 67 14.55 -6.86 -2.05
N ALA A 68 13.61 -7.69 -2.49
CA ALA A 68 12.99 -8.68 -1.62
C ALA A 68 14.01 -9.66 -1.04
N GLU A 69 14.92 -10.18 -1.88
CA GLU A 69 16.04 -11.02 -1.46
C GLU A 69 16.94 -10.29 -0.45
N ARG A 70 17.33 -9.04 -0.75
CA ARG A 70 18.16 -8.20 0.13
C ARG A 70 17.56 -8.03 1.53
N TRP A 71 16.23 -7.93 1.62
CA TRP A 71 15.52 -7.74 2.89
C TRP A 71 14.96 -9.04 3.50
N GLY A 72 15.15 -10.19 2.86
CA GLY A 72 14.59 -11.47 3.33
C GLY A 72 13.06 -11.52 3.30
N VAL A 73 12.43 -10.76 2.41
CA VAL A 73 10.98 -10.68 2.25
C VAL A 73 10.53 -11.68 1.17
N PRO A 74 9.53 -12.55 1.43
CA PRO A 74 8.98 -13.43 0.38
C PRO A 74 8.51 -12.62 -0.83
N PHE A 75 8.74 -13.12 -2.05
CA PHE A 75 8.33 -12.40 -3.24
C PHE A 75 7.80 -13.33 -4.32
N GLY A 76 6.64 -12.99 -4.86
CA GLY A 76 5.99 -13.61 -5.99
C GLY A 76 5.14 -12.57 -6.71
N LEU A 77 5.00 -12.73 -8.03
CA LEU A 77 4.12 -11.84 -8.79
C LEU A 77 2.66 -12.09 -8.39
N PRO A 78 1.81 -11.05 -8.34
CA PRO A 78 0.40 -11.21 -8.01
C PRO A 78 -0.32 -12.12 -9.02
N ASN A 79 -1.15 -13.01 -8.50
CA ASN A 79 -2.02 -13.87 -9.31
C ASN A 79 -3.44 -13.94 -8.68
N PRO A 80 -4.43 -13.19 -9.20
CA PRO A 80 -4.36 -12.25 -10.32
C PRO A 80 -3.66 -10.92 -9.96
N ASP A 81 -3.47 -10.04 -10.94
CA ASP A 81 -3.06 -8.65 -10.68
C ASP A 81 -4.14 -7.90 -9.87
N PRO A 82 -3.80 -7.07 -8.86
CA PRO A 82 -4.74 -6.22 -8.15
C PRO A 82 -5.57 -5.27 -9.00
N ILE A 83 -5.12 -4.94 -10.22
CA ILE A 83 -5.95 -4.24 -11.20
C ILE A 83 -6.34 -5.15 -12.35
N THR A 84 -7.58 -5.00 -12.79
CA THR A 84 -8.10 -5.61 -14.01
C THR A 84 -7.62 -4.77 -15.20
N MET A 85 -6.69 -5.29 -15.99
CA MET A 85 -6.23 -4.66 -17.21
C MET A 85 -5.87 -5.69 -18.27
N ASP A 86 -5.95 -5.30 -19.53
CA ASP A 86 -5.33 -6.07 -20.61
C ASP A 86 -3.84 -5.75 -20.64
N MET A 87 -3.02 -6.71 -20.26
CA MET A 87 -1.56 -6.57 -20.20
C MET A 87 -0.91 -6.40 -21.57
N THR A 88 -1.60 -6.77 -22.65
CA THR A 88 -1.10 -6.65 -24.03
C THR A 88 -1.34 -5.24 -24.57
N SER A 89 -2.56 -4.71 -24.38
CA SER A 89 -2.93 -3.38 -24.87
C SER A 89 -2.63 -2.26 -23.85
N GLY A 90 -2.40 -2.60 -22.59
CA GLY A 90 -2.21 -1.64 -21.50
C GLY A 90 -3.51 -0.99 -21.02
N VAL A 91 -4.66 -1.37 -21.59
CA VAL A 91 -5.97 -0.78 -21.28
C VAL A 91 -6.44 -1.26 -19.91
N VAL A 92 -6.70 -0.30 -19.02
CA VAL A 92 -7.26 -0.53 -17.68
C VAL A 92 -8.78 -0.63 -17.79
N ALA A 93 -9.37 -1.68 -17.21
CA ALA A 93 -10.82 -1.87 -17.21
C ALA A 93 -11.52 -0.80 -16.34
N PRO A 94 -12.76 -0.39 -16.67
CA PRO A 94 -13.49 0.57 -15.85
C PRO A 94 -13.87 -0.01 -14.48
N GLU A 95 -14.25 -1.29 -14.41
CA GLU A 95 -14.53 -1.97 -13.14
C GLU A 95 -13.25 -2.60 -12.55
N GLN A 96 -13.00 -2.35 -11.27
CA GLN A 96 -11.79 -2.78 -10.56
C GLN A 96 -12.14 -3.56 -9.28
N PRO A 97 -12.88 -4.69 -9.37
CA PRO A 97 -13.45 -5.36 -8.21
C PRO A 97 -12.41 -5.78 -7.17
N HIS A 98 -11.21 -6.20 -7.61
CA HIS A 98 -10.13 -6.59 -6.71
C HIS A 98 -9.56 -5.39 -5.95
N MET A 99 -9.26 -4.29 -6.64
CA MET A 99 -8.77 -3.07 -6.01
C MET A 99 -9.82 -2.43 -5.11
N ASP A 100 -11.07 -2.35 -5.56
CA ASP A 100 -12.18 -1.75 -4.79
C ASP A 100 -12.39 -2.50 -3.46
N LYS A 101 -12.35 -3.84 -3.51
CA LYS A 101 -12.42 -4.69 -2.31
C LYS A 101 -11.27 -4.43 -1.36
N VAL A 102 -10.03 -4.47 -1.84
CA VAL A 102 -8.83 -4.25 -1.00
C VAL A 102 -8.83 -2.85 -0.39
N MET A 103 -9.17 -1.83 -1.17
CA MET A 103 -9.22 -0.44 -0.71
C MET A 103 -10.31 -0.25 0.35
N GLY A 104 -11.52 -0.79 0.13
CA GLY A 104 -12.60 -0.75 1.11
C GLY A 104 -12.20 -1.40 2.44
N LEU A 105 -11.63 -2.60 2.37
CA LEU A 105 -11.14 -3.32 3.54
C LEU A 105 -9.96 -2.58 4.23
N ALA A 106 -9.07 -1.93 3.48
CA ALA A 106 -8.00 -1.12 4.04
C ALA A 106 -8.55 0.06 4.86
N ILE A 107 -9.55 0.77 4.33
CA ILE A 107 -10.22 1.85 5.07
C ILE A 107 -10.93 1.30 6.32
N ALA A 108 -11.59 0.15 6.21
CA ALA A 108 -12.21 -0.51 7.37
C ALA A 108 -11.18 -0.83 8.47
N ALA A 109 -10.00 -1.35 8.08
CA ALA A 109 -8.92 -1.65 9.02
C ALA A 109 -8.35 -0.38 9.67
N ILE A 110 -8.23 0.72 8.92
CA ILE A 110 -7.77 2.02 9.48
C ILE A 110 -8.73 2.52 10.57
N LYS A 111 -10.05 2.35 10.41
CA LYS A 111 -11.04 2.79 11.41
C LYS A 111 -10.90 2.10 12.77
N ILE A 112 -10.27 0.93 12.81
CA ILE A 112 -9.99 0.19 14.04
C ILE A 112 -8.50 0.18 14.40
N GLY A 113 -7.69 1.06 13.81
CA GLY A 113 -6.27 1.22 14.13
C GLY A 113 -5.39 0.06 13.64
N LYS A 114 -5.80 -0.66 12.59
CA LYS A 114 -5.12 -1.85 12.05
C LYS A 114 -4.68 -1.71 10.59
N GLY A 115 -4.54 -0.47 10.11
CA GLY A 115 -4.20 -0.17 8.71
C GLY A 115 -2.88 -0.80 8.26
N LEU A 116 -1.82 -0.68 9.07
CA LEU A 116 -0.50 -1.23 8.73
C LEU A 116 -0.47 -2.76 8.81
N GLU A 117 -1.10 -3.37 9.80
CA GLU A 117 -1.19 -4.82 9.91
C GLU A 117 -2.01 -5.44 8.79
N PHE A 118 -3.10 -4.78 8.39
CA PHE A 118 -3.85 -5.13 7.19
C PHE A 118 -2.96 -5.06 5.95
N ALA A 119 -2.23 -3.96 5.76
CA ALA A 119 -1.33 -3.78 4.62
C ALA A 119 -0.24 -4.86 4.56
N ARG A 120 0.33 -5.23 5.72
CA ARG A 120 1.32 -6.31 5.81
C ARG A 120 0.74 -7.65 5.40
N CYS A 121 -0.43 -8.03 5.92
CA CYS A 121 -0.99 -9.36 5.67
C CYS A 121 -1.52 -9.48 4.24
N VAL A 122 -2.30 -8.51 3.77
CA VAL A 122 -2.81 -8.50 2.40
C VAL A 122 -1.69 -8.30 1.39
N GLY A 123 -0.72 -7.44 1.69
CA GLY A 123 0.48 -7.26 0.86
C GLY A 123 1.27 -8.56 0.70
N ARG A 124 1.45 -9.35 1.76
CA ARG A 124 2.09 -10.68 1.69
C ARG A 124 1.26 -11.69 0.89
N SER A 125 -0.06 -11.60 0.90
CA SER A 125 -0.91 -12.45 0.06
C SER A 125 -0.73 -12.09 -1.43
N ILE A 126 -0.79 -10.80 -1.75
CA ILE A 126 -0.66 -10.28 -3.13
C ILE A 126 0.76 -10.51 -3.69
N TRP A 127 1.80 -10.14 -2.93
CA TRP A 127 3.20 -10.11 -3.41
C TRP A 127 4.06 -11.26 -2.86
N GLY A 128 3.51 -12.17 -2.07
CA GLY A 128 4.22 -13.34 -1.56
C GLY A 128 4.03 -14.60 -2.40
N GLY A 129 3.31 -14.50 -3.53
CA GLY A 129 3.08 -15.62 -4.46
C GLY A 129 1.84 -16.46 -4.17
N ALA A 130 0.86 -15.96 -3.41
CA ALA A 130 -0.42 -16.65 -3.27
C ALA A 130 -1.22 -16.56 -4.57
N GLU A 131 -1.86 -17.66 -4.94
CA GLU A 131 -2.86 -17.69 -6.01
C GLU A 131 -4.22 -17.32 -5.45
N ASN A 132 -5.05 -16.68 -6.28
CA ASN A 132 -6.45 -16.36 -5.98
C ASN A 132 -6.62 -15.55 -4.68
N TRP A 133 -5.64 -14.72 -4.33
CA TRP A 133 -5.60 -13.94 -3.08
C TRP A 133 -6.85 -13.08 -2.82
N HIS A 134 -7.66 -12.81 -3.84
CA HIS A 134 -8.88 -11.99 -3.80
C HIS A 134 -10.12 -12.76 -3.36
N GLU A 135 -10.08 -14.10 -3.35
CA GLU A 135 -11.16 -14.98 -2.90
C GLU A 135 -11.45 -14.78 -1.40
N ASP A 136 -12.72 -14.84 -1.01
CA ASP A 136 -13.15 -14.58 0.37
C ASP A 136 -12.49 -15.53 1.37
N GLU A 137 -12.36 -16.82 1.04
CA GLU A 137 -11.75 -17.83 1.91
C GLU A 137 -10.27 -17.50 2.21
N ILE A 138 -9.51 -17.09 1.18
CA ILE A 138 -8.09 -16.76 1.32
C ILE A 138 -7.92 -15.43 2.06
N LEU A 139 -8.77 -14.44 1.77
CA LEU A 139 -8.75 -13.17 2.49
C LEU A 139 -9.13 -13.34 3.96
N ASP A 140 -10.15 -14.13 4.29
CA ASP A 140 -10.55 -14.36 5.67
C ASP A 140 -9.42 -15.00 6.48
N GLU A 141 -8.79 -16.06 5.95
CA GLU A 141 -7.63 -16.68 6.60
C GLU A 141 -6.44 -15.70 6.71
N THR A 142 -6.20 -14.88 5.68
CA THR A 142 -5.13 -13.87 5.70
C THR A 142 -5.38 -12.81 6.79
N LEU A 143 -6.62 -12.35 6.92
CA LEU A 143 -7.03 -11.31 7.87
C LEU A 143 -7.06 -11.84 9.30
N ARG A 144 -7.46 -13.09 9.51
CA ARG A 144 -7.48 -13.74 10.82
C ARG A 144 -6.11 -13.72 11.49
N ARG A 145 -5.02 -13.83 10.72
CA ARG A 145 -3.63 -13.72 11.20
C ARG A 145 -3.26 -12.32 11.72
N ALA A 146 -4.00 -11.29 11.30
CA ALA A 146 -3.88 -9.91 11.78
C ALA A 146 -4.87 -9.59 12.93
N GLY A 147 -5.67 -10.56 13.38
CA GLY A 147 -6.76 -10.33 14.32
C GLY A 147 -7.94 -9.55 13.70
N LEU A 148 -8.09 -9.64 12.38
CA LEU A 148 -9.15 -9.00 11.61
C LEU A 148 -10.17 -10.05 11.15
N THR A 149 -11.44 -9.66 11.03
CA THR A 149 -12.54 -10.53 10.59
C THR A 149 -13.10 -9.99 9.28
N LEU A 150 -13.00 -10.75 8.19
CA LEU A 150 -13.44 -10.30 6.86
C LEU A 150 -14.91 -9.89 6.88
N LYS A 151 -15.76 -10.73 7.48
CA LYS A 151 -17.21 -10.49 7.56
C LYS A 151 -17.56 -9.13 8.16
N SER A 152 -17.03 -8.80 9.35
CA SER A 152 -17.35 -7.53 10.01
C SER A 152 -16.80 -6.32 9.24
N MET A 153 -15.64 -6.48 8.60
CA MET A 153 -15.09 -5.43 7.75
C MET A 153 -15.96 -5.22 6.51
N GLN A 154 -16.43 -6.29 5.88
CA GLN A 154 -17.29 -6.24 4.70
C GLN A 154 -18.65 -5.60 5.02
N GLU A 155 -19.27 -5.96 6.15
CA GLU A 155 -20.51 -5.34 6.64
C GLU A 155 -20.36 -3.82 6.79
N TRP A 156 -19.22 -3.36 7.33
CA TRP A 156 -18.93 -1.93 7.43
C TRP A 156 -18.71 -1.28 6.06
N VAL A 157 -17.97 -1.95 5.17
CA VAL A 157 -17.71 -1.48 3.80
C VAL A 157 -19.01 -1.28 3.03
N ASP A 158 -19.95 -2.22 3.14
CA ASP A 158 -21.20 -2.20 2.39
C ASP A 158 -22.07 -0.99 2.74
N VAL A 159 -22.08 -0.57 4.01
CA VAL A 159 -22.83 0.61 4.47
C VAL A 159 -22.06 1.92 4.36
N SER A 160 -20.76 1.88 4.07
CA SER A 160 -19.86 3.05 4.11
C SER A 160 -19.25 3.42 2.75
N ARG A 161 -19.80 2.91 1.64
CA ARG A 161 -19.21 3.04 0.29
C ARG A 161 -18.91 4.49 -0.12
N ALA A 162 -19.83 5.43 0.13
CA ALA A 162 -19.62 6.85 -0.19
C ALA A 162 -18.46 7.45 0.60
N THR A 163 -18.43 7.22 1.92
CA THR A 163 -17.35 7.69 2.81
C THR A 163 -16.00 7.07 2.44
N ILE A 164 -15.97 5.80 2.04
CA ILE A 164 -14.74 5.14 1.55
C ILE A 164 -14.23 5.86 0.30
N ALA A 165 -15.10 6.14 -0.67
CA ALA A 165 -14.71 6.83 -1.90
C ALA A 165 -14.16 8.24 -1.63
N GLU A 166 -14.80 8.99 -0.72
CA GLU A 166 -14.34 10.32 -0.28
C GLU A 166 -12.94 10.27 0.34
N ILE A 167 -12.71 9.33 1.29
CA ILE A 167 -11.41 9.18 1.95
C ILE A 167 -10.31 8.82 0.95
N ILE A 168 -10.59 7.94 -0.01
CA ILE A 168 -9.61 7.54 -1.03
C ILE A 168 -9.26 8.74 -1.93
N ALA A 169 -10.27 9.49 -2.38
CA ALA A 169 -10.05 10.69 -3.18
C ALA A 169 -9.26 11.76 -2.42
N GLU A 170 -9.53 11.96 -1.14
CA GLU A 170 -8.78 12.86 -0.27
C GLU A 170 -7.32 12.41 -0.14
N ASN A 171 -7.07 11.12 0.14
CA ASN A 171 -5.71 10.59 0.22
C ASN A 171 -4.92 10.84 -1.06
N GLU A 172 -5.52 10.62 -2.22
CA GLU A 172 -4.87 10.83 -3.51
C GLU A 172 -4.60 12.32 -3.78
N ALA A 173 -5.54 13.20 -3.44
CA ALA A 173 -5.37 14.64 -3.57
C ALA A 173 -4.25 15.16 -2.67
N GLU A 174 -4.17 14.68 -1.42
CA GLU A 174 -3.09 15.06 -0.49
C GLU A 174 -1.73 14.53 -0.96
N GLN A 175 -1.66 13.28 -1.43
CA GLN A 175 -0.43 12.70 -1.97
C GLN A 175 0.15 13.57 -3.09
N LEU A 176 -0.69 13.96 -4.05
CA LEU A 176 -0.29 14.67 -5.26
C LEU A 176 0.29 16.07 -5.00
N LYS A 177 0.03 16.68 -3.83
CA LYS A 177 0.68 17.94 -3.44
C LYS A 177 2.18 17.79 -3.24
N HIS A 178 2.67 16.57 -2.99
CA HIS A 178 4.05 16.30 -2.63
C HIS A 178 4.75 15.39 -3.66
N HIS A 179 4.12 14.28 -4.06
CA HIS A 179 4.70 13.33 -5.03
C HIS A 179 3.63 12.41 -5.64
N TRP A 180 3.80 11.96 -6.89
CA TRP A 180 2.82 11.10 -7.58
C TRP A 180 2.95 9.60 -7.27
N GLY A 181 4.17 9.16 -6.90
CA GLY A 181 4.52 7.76 -6.65
C GLY A 181 4.33 7.30 -5.20
N VAL A 182 4.37 5.97 -5.01
CA VAL A 182 4.30 5.28 -3.70
C VAL A 182 5.45 4.25 -3.52
N PRO A 183 5.82 3.89 -2.27
CA PRO A 183 5.35 4.49 -1.02
C PRO A 183 5.88 5.92 -0.88
N LEU A 184 5.06 6.80 -0.32
CA LEU A 184 5.46 8.16 0.05
C LEU A 184 5.20 8.31 1.54
N MET A 185 6.21 8.75 2.27
CA MET A 185 6.07 9.10 3.68
C MET A 185 6.18 10.62 3.82
N LEU A 186 5.30 11.24 4.59
CA LEU A 186 5.40 12.63 4.99
C LEU A 186 5.61 12.71 6.50
N LEU A 187 6.74 13.26 6.93
CA LEU A 187 7.02 13.53 8.34
C LEU A 187 6.77 15.01 8.63
N ASP A 188 5.65 15.33 9.28
CA ASP A 188 5.17 16.71 9.45
C ASP A 188 5.18 17.52 8.13
N GLY A 189 4.83 16.86 7.01
CA GLY A 189 4.81 17.42 5.65
C GLY A 189 6.12 17.33 4.87
N GLU A 190 7.24 16.89 5.48
CA GLU A 190 8.52 16.66 4.79
C GLU A 190 8.49 15.32 4.01
N PRO A 191 8.68 15.31 2.67
CA PRO A 191 8.47 14.10 1.87
C PRO A 191 9.70 13.18 1.76
N PHE A 192 9.45 11.88 1.90
CA PHE A 192 10.37 10.78 1.68
C PHE A 192 9.72 9.77 0.72
N PHE A 193 10.16 9.75 -0.53
CA PHE A 193 9.57 8.89 -1.57
C PHE A 193 10.43 7.65 -1.84
N GLY A 194 9.81 6.47 -1.73
CA GLY A 194 10.43 5.18 -2.02
C GLY A 194 10.85 4.39 -0.78
N GLN A 195 10.87 3.06 -0.90
CA GLN A 195 11.35 2.17 0.17
C GLN A 195 12.83 2.42 0.52
N ASP A 196 13.61 2.90 -0.44
CA ASP A 196 15.02 3.27 -0.34
C ASP A 196 15.24 4.62 0.38
N ARG A 197 14.17 5.29 0.84
CA ARG A 197 14.23 6.48 1.68
C ARG A 197 13.90 6.23 3.14
N LEU A 198 13.61 5.00 3.53
CA LEU A 198 13.32 4.66 4.92
C LEU A 198 14.52 4.87 5.85
N ASP A 199 15.76 4.69 5.38
CA ASP A 199 16.96 5.02 6.18
C ASP A 199 17.07 6.52 6.44
N ALA A 200 16.74 7.35 5.44
CA ALA A 200 16.74 8.81 5.58
C ALA A 200 15.60 9.29 6.49
N LEU A 201 14.42 8.67 6.39
CA LEU A 201 13.30 8.91 7.30
C LEU A 201 13.69 8.56 8.74
N GLN A 202 14.32 7.40 8.95
CA GLN A 202 14.77 6.97 10.27
C GLN A 202 15.80 7.94 10.86
N TRP A 203 16.81 8.32 10.08
CA TRP A 203 17.77 9.35 10.47
C TRP A 203 17.09 10.66 10.87
N ARG A 204 16.03 11.06 10.15
CA ARG A 204 15.28 12.28 10.46
C ARG A 204 14.53 12.17 11.78
N LEU A 205 13.90 11.03 12.05
CA LEU A 205 13.21 10.74 13.32
C LEU A 205 14.18 10.74 14.50
N ASP A 206 15.36 10.13 14.33
CA ASP A 206 16.43 10.14 15.34
C ASP A 206 16.90 11.56 15.65
N LYS A 207 17.09 12.39 14.62
CA LYS A 207 17.48 13.79 14.77
C LYS A 207 16.44 14.62 15.53
N LEU A 208 15.17 14.26 15.45
CA LEU A 208 14.08 14.89 16.21
C LEU A 208 13.96 14.36 17.64
N GLY A 209 14.71 13.32 18.00
CA GLY A 209 14.69 12.73 19.35
C GLY A 209 13.39 11.99 19.66
N LEU A 210 12.76 11.39 18.65
CA LEU A 210 11.43 10.76 18.77
C LEU A 210 11.47 9.29 19.17
N ALA A 211 12.63 8.71 19.48
CA ALA A 211 12.71 7.29 19.86
C ALA A 211 11.93 7.02 21.15
N LYS A 212 11.09 5.98 21.15
CA LYS A 212 10.40 5.51 22.35
C LYS A 212 11.41 4.97 23.36
N SER A 213 11.16 5.27 24.64
CA SER A 213 11.95 4.79 25.78
C SER A 213 11.57 3.37 26.19
#